data_AF-A0A7S0DR85-F1
#
_entry.id   AF-A0A7S0DR85-F1
#
_cell.length_a   1.000
_cell.length_b   1.000
_cell.length_c   1.000
_cell.angle_alpha   90.00
_cell.angle_beta   90.00
_cell.angle_gamma   90.00
#
_symmetry.space_group_name_H-M   'P 1'
#
loop_
_entity.id
_entity.type
_entity.pdbx_description
1 polymer ?
#
loop_
_entity_poly.entity_id
_entity_poly.type
_entity_poly.pdbx_seq_one_letter_code
_entity_poly.pdbx_strand_id
1 'polypeptide(L)'
;MGPNTQHRHSPKRGHSPDSSFKVSSSSAATPSRKSLFGLVSSGGVVGFKNPAIPTPPRIPSLVRLNSKVDMKSAMNLRGYNERLNSAESAVFLGRVIAIMRPRLLQATASSGADIRSRVEALDRYAVKVCREIRVRIHRQIARLVIDSNRLLQSVTSCKWDIHELSSRNHDYIDTLVTNLKDAAGVVEAHGRLPGHIGRNVYRGMVEFVMRSLIGCYSRLKRCTTEGRASMSLDLNVFRSQAVKLRTEYLKPLPLWEYANDFVKAFYLPEEDLCKWIAEHPGYPISHYRNIAALGAGASMRSKRRDRLLQRVEAVVRGGEFSRNRRSLETKEKEEEVKKFHTL
;
A
#
# COMPACT_ATOMS: atom_id res chain seq x y z
N MET A 1 -32.81 32.71 62.16
CA MET A 1 -32.20 33.47 63.27
C MET A 1 -30.81 32.89 63.51
N GLY A 2 -29.77 33.73 63.46
CA GLY A 2 -28.37 33.35 63.76
C GLY A 2 -28.14 33.12 65.27
N PRO A 3 -26.90 33.11 65.81
CA PRO A 3 -25.59 33.57 65.26
C PRO A 3 -24.51 32.45 65.32
N ASN A 4 -23.29 32.46 64.78
CA ASN A 4 -22.15 33.38 64.60
C ASN A 4 -21.45 33.85 65.90
N THR A 5 -20.25 33.34 66.16
CA THR A 5 -19.01 34.10 66.50
C THR A 5 -17.95 33.16 67.09
N GLN A 6 -16.70 33.26 66.64
CA GLN A 6 -15.55 33.39 67.55
C GLN A 6 -14.31 33.94 66.83
N HIS A 7 -13.74 34.98 67.45
CA HIS A 7 -12.53 35.72 67.13
C HIS A 7 -11.26 34.88 67.37
N ARG A 8 -10.26 34.91 66.48
CA ARG A 8 -9.10 35.84 66.38
C ARG A 8 -8.12 35.78 67.58
N HIS A 9 -6.93 35.23 67.35
CA HIS A 9 -5.68 35.69 67.99
C HIS A 9 -4.43 35.43 67.12
N SER A 10 -3.64 36.48 66.97
CA SER A 10 -2.21 36.59 66.64
C SER A 10 -1.74 37.86 67.42
N PRO A 11 -0.46 38.29 67.49
CA PRO A 11 0.80 37.84 66.85
C PRO A 11 1.97 37.73 67.90
N LYS A 12 3.24 37.35 67.60
CA LYS A 12 4.31 38.18 67.03
C LYS A 12 5.67 37.42 67.00
N ARG A 13 6.36 37.57 65.86
CA ARG A 13 7.78 37.91 65.59
C ARG A 13 8.94 37.10 66.19
N GLY A 14 9.83 36.65 65.30
CA GLY A 14 11.23 36.32 65.60
C GLY A 14 12.04 35.97 64.33
N HIS A 15 12.80 36.94 63.84
CA HIS A 15 14.03 36.90 63.02
C HIS A 15 14.21 35.98 61.79
N SER A 16 14.48 36.64 60.64
CA SER A 16 15.44 36.19 59.62
C SER A 16 16.83 36.80 59.93
N PRO A 17 17.93 36.16 59.48
CA PRO A 17 18.50 36.61 58.20
C PRO A 17 19.08 35.49 57.31
N ASP A 18 19.13 35.82 56.01
CA ASP A 18 20.06 35.39 54.96
C ASP A 18 20.63 33.96 54.94
N SER A 19 20.16 33.17 53.98
CA SER A 19 21.08 32.42 53.11
C SER A 19 20.53 32.36 51.69
N SER A 20 21.29 32.98 50.79
CA SER A 20 21.09 33.00 49.35
C SER A 20 21.52 31.66 48.75
N PHE A 21 20.57 30.72 48.64
CA PHE A 21 20.78 29.47 47.90
C PHE A 21 20.19 29.61 46.48
N LYS A 22 21.10 29.71 45.51
CA LYS A 22 20.80 29.55 44.07
C LYS A 22 20.32 28.11 43.84
N VAL A 23 19.02 27.94 43.55
CA VAL A 23 18.48 26.69 43.02
C VAL A 23 18.58 26.72 41.50
N SER A 24 19.60 26.06 40.98
CA SER A 24 19.72 25.68 39.58
C SER A 24 18.70 24.57 39.28
N SER A 25 17.57 24.92 38.67
CA SER A 25 16.60 23.95 38.18
C SER A 25 17.09 23.33 36.87
N SER A 26 17.78 22.19 36.97
CA SER A 26 18.01 21.31 35.83
C SER A 26 16.70 20.64 35.44
N SER A 27 16.02 21.19 34.45
CA SER A 27 14.89 20.54 33.77
C SER A 27 15.40 19.28 33.07
N ALA A 28 14.99 18.12 33.57
CA ALA A 28 15.22 16.84 32.95
C ALA A 28 14.50 16.79 31.59
N ALA A 29 15.29 16.76 30.52
CA ALA A 29 14.81 16.67 29.15
C ALA A 29 14.05 15.36 28.91
N THR A 30 12.78 15.50 28.53
CA THR A 30 11.94 14.44 27.97
C THR A 30 12.54 13.98 26.62
N PRO A 31 12.62 12.66 26.32
CA PRO A 31 13.17 12.23 25.04
C PRO A 31 12.21 12.58 23.89
N SER A 32 12.64 13.53 23.07
CA SER A 32 11.99 13.94 21.82
C SER A 32 11.84 12.75 20.87
N ARG A 33 10.59 12.42 20.54
CA ARG A 33 10.17 11.44 19.53
C ARG A 33 10.66 11.92 18.15
N LYS A 34 11.76 11.35 17.67
CA LYS A 34 12.28 11.63 16.32
C LYS A 34 11.35 11.01 15.27
N SER A 35 10.69 11.89 14.50
CA SER A 35 10.03 11.56 13.23
C SER A 35 11.02 10.88 12.28
N LEU A 36 10.63 9.72 11.75
CA LEU A 36 11.52 8.71 11.16
C LEU A 36 11.59 8.76 9.62
N PHE A 37 11.34 9.93 9.03
CA PHE A 37 11.42 10.17 7.59
C PHE A 37 12.77 10.77 7.18
N GLY A 38 13.85 9.98 7.29
CA GLY A 38 15.19 10.39 6.87
C GLY A 38 16.01 9.22 6.34
N LEU A 39 16.73 9.50 5.24
CA LEU A 39 17.73 8.69 4.54
C LEU A 39 17.24 7.55 3.62
N VAL A 40 17.14 7.87 2.33
CA VAL A 40 17.42 6.91 1.23
C VAL A 40 18.69 7.44 0.54
N SER A 41 19.81 6.77 0.78
CA SER A 41 21.10 7.03 0.10
C SER A 41 21.19 6.17 -1.16
N SER A 42 21.63 6.77 -2.26
CA SER A 42 21.85 6.13 -3.57
C SER A 42 23.14 5.31 -3.55
N GLY A 43 23.03 3.99 -3.58
CA GLY A 43 24.16 3.08 -3.85
C GLY A 43 24.30 2.81 -5.35
N GLY A 44 25.49 3.06 -5.90
CA GLY A 44 25.85 2.77 -7.29
C GLY A 44 25.98 1.26 -7.55
N VAL A 45 25.60 0.83 -8.75
CA VAL A 45 25.77 -0.55 -9.23
C VAL A 45 26.65 -0.51 -10.47
N VAL A 46 27.79 -1.22 -10.37
CA VAL A 46 28.76 -1.47 -11.43
C VAL A 46 28.15 -2.40 -12.48
N GLY A 47 28.37 -2.06 -13.76
CA GLY A 47 27.61 -2.60 -14.89
C GLY A 47 28.05 -3.96 -15.42
N PHE A 48 27.07 -4.76 -15.83
CA PHE A 48 27.21 -5.85 -16.79
C PHE A 48 26.58 -5.42 -18.12
N LYS A 49 27.36 -5.45 -19.20
CA LYS A 49 26.93 -5.04 -20.55
C LYS A 49 26.06 -6.13 -21.18
N ASN A 50 24.75 -5.91 -21.25
CA ASN A 50 23.82 -6.68 -22.08
C ASN A 50 23.75 -6.02 -23.48
N PRO A 51 23.59 -6.78 -24.59
CA PRO A 51 23.51 -6.22 -25.93
C PRO A 51 22.32 -5.26 -26.05
N ALA A 52 22.59 -4.09 -26.61
CA ALA A 52 21.76 -2.90 -26.51
C ALA A 52 20.37 -3.10 -27.14
N ILE A 53 19.34 -3.20 -26.29
CA ILE A 53 17.98 -2.82 -26.67
C ILE A 53 18.07 -1.36 -27.16
N PRO A 54 17.59 -1.02 -28.37
CA PRO A 54 17.60 0.35 -28.84
C PRO A 54 16.92 1.25 -27.81
N THR A 55 17.71 2.10 -27.15
CA THR A 55 17.19 3.11 -26.25
C THR A 55 16.23 3.97 -27.06
N PRO A 56 14.95 4.09 -26.68
CA PRO A 56 14.04 4.97 -27.40
C PRO A 56 14.64 6.38 -27.43
N PRO A 57 14.48 7.12 -28.54
CA PRO A 57 15.09 8.43 -28.70
C PRO A 57 14.76 9.30 -27.49
N ARG A 58 15.78 9.93 -26.91
CA ARG A 58 15.62 10.90 -25.82
C ARG A 58 14.89 12.12 -26.39
N ILE A 59 13.57 12.10 -26.32
CA ILE A 59 12.75 13.30 -26.50
C ILE A 59 13.20 14.28 -25.41
N PRO A 60 13.66 15.50 -25.75
CA PRO A 60 13.95 16.52 -24.74
C PRO A 60 12.74 16.62 -23.83
N SER A 61 12.95 16.51 -22.52
CA SER A 61 11.85 16.58 -21.56
C SER A 61 11.19 17.96 -21.68
N LEU A 62 10.11 18.05 -22.46
CA LEU A 62 9.25 19.24 -22.54
C LEU A 62 8.56 19.52 -21.19
N VAL A 63 8.75 18.62 -20.22
CA VAL A 63 8.09 18.62 -18.92
C VAL A 63 9.15 18.78 -17.85
N ARG A 64 9.20 19.95 -17.20
CA ARG A 64 9.96 20.15 -15.96
C ARG A 64 9.03 19.98 -14.77
N LEU A 65 9.52 19.32 -13.72
CA LEU A 65 8.78 19.26 -12.46
C LEU A 65 8.59 20.68 -11.93
N ASN A 66 7.37 20.99 -11.49
CA ASN A 66 7.09 22.28 -10.88
C ASN A 66 7.87 22.38 -9.55
N SER A 67 8.81 23.33 -9.46
CA SER A 67 9.67 23.52 -8.29
C SER A 67 8.91 23.93 -7.03
N LYS A 68 7.65 24.39 -7.17
CA LYS A 68 6.78 24.73 -6.04
C LYS A 68 6.19 23.50 -5.34
N VAL A 69 6.25 22.31 -5.97
CA VAL A 69 5.73 21.07 -5.38
C VAL A 69 6.87 20.37 -4.65
N ASP A 70 6.78 20.32 -3.32
CA ASP A 70 7.74 19.56 -2.52
C ASP A 70 7.50 18.06 -2.63
N MET A 71 8.29 17.43 -3.49
CA MET A 71 8.31 15.97 -3.72
C MET A 71 9.23 15.21 -2.75
N LYS A 72 9.98 15.92 -1.91
CA LYS A 72 10.96 15.34 -0.99
C LYS A 72 10.35 15.04 0.37
N SER A 73 9.44 15.89 0.85
CA SER A 73 8.74 15.66 2.11
C SER A 73 7.88 14.41 2.06
N ALA A 74 8.01 13.57 3.08
CA ALA A 74 7.08 12.45 3.29
C ALA A 74 5.80 12.90 4.01
N MET A 75 5.86 14.03 4.74
CA MET A 75 4.74 14.55 5.53
C MET A 75 3.59 15.05 4.65
N ASN A 76 3.86 15.43 3.39
CA ASN A 76 2.84 15.78 2.41
C ASN A 76 2.60 14.65 1.36
N LEU A 77 3.03 13.42 1.69
CA LEU A 77 3.02 12.27 0.77
C LEU A 77 3.67 12.58 -0.58
N ARG A 78 4.78 13.34 -0.57
CA ARG A 78 5.56 13.75 -1.75
C ARG A 78 4.69 14.48 -2.78
N GLY A 79 4.05 15.56 -2.33
CA GLY A 79 3.18 16.41 -3.15
C GLY A 79 1.94 15.66 -3.66
N TYR A 80 1.34 14.80 -2.82
CA TYR A 80 0.24 13.95 -3.26
C TYR A 80 -0.94 14.74 -3.81
N ASN A 81 -1.32 15.81 -3.11
CA ASN A 81 -2.48 16.64 -3.44
C ASN A 81 -2.35 17.28 -4.83
N GLU A 82 -1.17 17.80 -5.14
CA GLU A 82 -0.86 18.40 -6.44
C GLU A 82 -0.87 17.35 -7.55
N ARG A 83 -0.35 16.15 -7.26
CA ARG A 83 -0.36 15.02 -8.21
C ARG A 83 -1.77 14.51 -8.47
N LEU A 84 -2.61 14.43 -7.44
CA LEU A 84 -3.99 14.04 -7.55
C LEU A 84 -4.77 15.04 -8.41
N ASN A 85 -4.66 16.33 -8.08
CA ASN A 85 -5.31 17.39 -8.85
C ASN A 85 -4.86 17.38 -10.32
N SER A 86 -3.56 17.18 -10.56
CA SER A 86 -3.00 17.04 -11.90
C SER A 86 -3.58 15.84 -12.64
N ALA A 87 -3.75 14.70 -11.97
CA ALA A 87 -4.32 13.49 -12.55
C ALA A 87 -5.77 13.67 -12.97
N GLU A 88 -6.59 14.23 -12.08
CA GLU A 88 -8.02 14.47 -12.37
C GLU A 88 -8.20 15.56 -13.42
N SER A 89 -7.38 16.62 -13.39
CA SER A 89 -7.34 17.64 -14.43
C SER A 89 -6.99 17.06 -15.79
N ALA A 90 -5.99 16.16 -15.86
CA ALA A 90 -5.63 15.49 -17.11
C ALA A 90 -6.78 14.61 -17.65
N VAL A 91 -7.46 13.86 -16.79
CA VAL A 91 -8.62 13.06 -17.18
C VAL A 91 -9.78 13.94 -17.66
N PHE A 92 -10.02 15.07 -16.99
CA PHE A 92 -11.01 16.05 -17.41
C PHE A 92 -10.67 16.63 -18.79
N LEU A 93 -9.44 17.10 -18.99
CA LEU A 93 -8.99 17.62 -20.29
C LEU A 93 -9.10 16.58 -21.40
N GLY A 94 -8.74 15.31 -21.12
CA GLY A 94 -8.92 14.22 -22.07
C GLY A 94 -10.39 14.05 -22.49
N ARG A 95 -11.34 14.19 -21.55
CA ARG A 95 -12.78 14.15 -21.86
C ARG A 95 -13.21 15.36 -22.68
N VAL A 96 -12.73 16.55 -22.35
CA VAL A 96 -13.01 17.78 -23.11
C VAL A 96 -12.53 17.63 -24.56
N ILE A 97 -11.31 17.12 -24.78
CA ILE A 97 -10.77 16.83 -26.12
C ILE A 97 -11.68 15.86 -26.87
N ALA A 98 -12.11 14.78 -26.23
CA ALA A 98 -13.00 13.80 -26.85
C ALA A 98 -14.36 14.40 -27.26
N ILE A 99 -14.93 15.29 -26.44
CA ILE A 99 -16.18 16.01 -26.75
C ILE A 99 -15.96 17.00 -27.90
N MET A 100 -14.82 17.71 -27.91
CA MET A 100 -14.49 18.70 -28.94
C MET A 100 -14.10 18.07 -30.28
N ARG A 101 -13.82 16.76 -30.32
CA ARG A 101 -13.32 16.05 -31.49
C ARG A 101 -14.07 16.37 -32.79
N PRO A 102 -15.41 16.33 -32.88
CA PRO A 102 -16.10 16.59 -34.14
C PRO A 102 -15.83 18.01 -34.65
N ARG A 103 -15.79 18.99 -33.75
CA ARG A 103 -15.49 20.39 -34.07
C ARG A 103 -14.03 20.58 -34.48
N LEU A 104 -13.10 19.89 -33.84
CA LEU A 104 -11.68 19.92 -34.20
C LEU A 104 -11.44 19.33 -35.60
N LEU A 105 -12.12 18.22 -35.93
CA LEU A 105 -12.05 17.61 -37.26
C LEU A 105 -12.69 18.51 -38.33
N GLN A 106 -13.81 19.16 -38.02
CA GLN A 106 -14.45 20.12 -38.91
C GLN A 106 -13.57 21.35 -39.16
N ALA A 107 -12.99 21.93 -38.10
CA ALA A 107 -12.11 23.09 -38.21
C ALA A 107 -10.80 22.77 -38.97
N THR A 108 -10.34 21.53 -38.93
CA THR A 108 -9.16 21.05 -39.66
C THR A 108 -9.51 20.38 -41.00
N ALA A 109 -10.76 20.50 -41.47
CA ALA A 109 -11.20 19.91 -42.73
C ALA A 109 -10.40 20.46 -43.93
N SER A 110 -10.07 21.76 -43.91
CA SER A 110 -9.27 22.40 -44.97
C SER A 110 -7.76 22.37 -44.69
N SER A 111 -7.32 21.76 -43.58
CA SER A 111 -5.90 21.64 -43.21
C SER A 111 -5.24 20.43 -43.89
N GLY A 112 -3.91 20.44 -43.98
CA GLY A 112 -3.14 19.32 -44.53
C GLY A 112 -3.34 17.99 -43.77
N ALA A 113 -3.16 16.87 -44.47
CA ALA A 113 -3.42 15.52 -43.96
C ALA A 113 -2.67 15.18 -42.66
N ASP A 114 -1.49 15.77 -42.43
CA ASP A 114 -0.71 15.63 -41.19
C ASP A 114 -1.46 16.20 -39.96
N ILE A 115 -2.06 17.38 -40.08
CA ILE A 115 -2.77 18.03 -38.97
C ILE A 115 -4.00 17.20 -38.58
N ARG A 116 -4.74 16.71 -39.59
CA ARG A 116 -5.92 15.86 -39.36
C ARG A 116 -5.54 14.55 -38.67
N SER A 117 -4.49 13.87 -39.14
CA SER A 117 -4.03 12.61 -38.54
C SER A 117 -3.56 12.80 -37.08
N ARG A 118 -2.94 13.94 -36.75
CA ARG A 118 -2.53 14.32 -35.39
C ARG A 118 -3.72 14.60 -34.48
N VAL A 119 -4.79 15.25 -34.96
CA VAL A 119 -6.04 15.46 -34.20
C VAL A 119 -6.71 14.13 -33.88
N GLU A 120 -6.77 13.23 -34.86
CA GLU A 120 -7.29 11.88 -34.63
C GLU A 120 -6.45 11.06 -33.66
N ALA A 121 -5.12 11.15 -33.76
CA ALA A 121 -4.21 10.48 -32.84
C ALA A 121 -4.34 11.04 -31.41
N LEU A 122 -4.46 12.36 -31.26
CA LEU A 122 -4.62 13.01 -29.96
C LEU A 122 -5.84 12.45 -29.22
N ASP A 123 -6.99 12.34 -29.89
CA ASP A 123 -8.19 11.77 -29.29
C ASP A 123 -8.01 10.29 -28.89
N ARG A 124 -7.50 9.47 -29.82
CA ARG A 124 -7.28 8.02 -29.59
C ARG A 124 -6.39 7.75 -28.39
N TYR A 125 -5.35 8.55 -28.17
CA TYR A 125 -4.36 8.29 -27.13
C TYR A 125 -4.58 9.10 -25.85
N ALA A 126 -5.04 10.36 -25.91
CA ALA A 126 -5.11 11.23 -24.74
C ALA A 126 -6.03 10.65 -23.66
N VAL A 127 -7.24 10.21 -24.00
CA VAL A 127 -8.19 9.68 -23.02
C VAL A 127 -7.64 8.44 -22.31
N LYS A 128 -7.04 7.52 -23.08
CA LYS A 128 -6.47 6.28 -22.54
C LYS A 128 -5.28 6.58 -21.63
N VAL A 129 -4.35 7.41 -22.09
CA VAL A 129 -3.14 7.78 -21.35
C VAL A 129 -3.50 8.52 -20.05
N CYS A 130 -4.42 9.49 -20.09
CA CYS A 130 -4.85 10.21 -18.89
C CYS A 130 -5.47 9.28 -17.84
N ARG A 131 -6.29 8.30 -18.26
CA ARG A 131 -6.87 7.30 -17.35
C ARG A 131 -5.79 6.42 -16.71
N GLU A 132 -4.81 5.96 -17.48
CA GLU A 132 -3.70 5.17 -16.98
C GLU A 132 -2.83 5.96 -15.99
N ILE A 133 -2.51 7.22 -16.30
CA ILE A 133 -1.75 8.11 -15.41
C ILE A 133 -2.48 8.26 -14.07
N ARG A 134 -3.81 8.48 -14.09
CA ARG A 134 -4.61 8.57 -12.86
C ARG A 134 -4.52 7.31 -12.01
N VAL A 135 -4.69 6.13 -12.61
CA VAL A 135 -4.58 4.85 -11.90
C VAL A 135 -3.19 4.69 -11.27
N ARG A 136 -2.14 5.07 -12.00
CA ARG A 136 -0.75 5.00 -11.51
C ARG A 136 -0.52 5.96 -10.34
N ILE A 137 -1.04 7.18 -10.40
CA ILE A 137 -0.92 8.18 -9.33
C ILE A 137 -1.65 7.68 -8.07
N HIS A 138 -2.89 7.21 -8.19
CA HIS A 138 -3.64 6.67 -7.05
C HIS A 138 -2.94 5.48 -6.40
N ARG A 139 -2.43 4.54 -7.21
CA ARG A 139 -1.69 3.37 -6.70
C ARG A 139 -0.37 3.76 -6.01
N GLN A 140 0.28 4.83 -6.46
CA GLN A 140 1.56 5.23 -5.90
C GLN A 140 1.44 5.71 -4.44
N ILE A 141 0.31 6.32 -4.06
CA ILE A 141 0.03 6.74 -2.68
C ILE A 141 0.20 5.58 -1.72
N ALA A 142 -0.37 4.44 -2.09
CA ALA A 142 -0.37 3.26 -1.26
C ALA A 142 1.06 2.81 -0.89
N ARG A 143 2.01 2.99 -1.82
CA ARG A 143 3.44 2.70 -1.61
C ARG A 143 4.15 3.72 -0.72
N LEU A 144 3.58 4.90 -0.51
CA LEU A 144 4.11 5.92 0.37
C LEU A 144 3.64 5.74 1.82
N VAL A 145 2.57 4.96 2.04
CA VAL A 145 2.05 4.66 3.38
C VAL A 145 3.04 3.81 4.19
N ILE A 146 3.78 2.90 3.53
CA ILE A 146 4.64 1.96 4.21
C ILE A 146 5.97 1.83 3.50
N ASP A 147 7.06 1.90 4.27
CA ASP A 147 8.36 1.39 3.85
C ASP A 147 8.36 -0.14 3.93
N SER A 148 8.26 -0.80 2.79
CA SER A 148 8.20 -2.26 2.70
C SER A 148 9.42 -2.97 3.32
N ASN A 149 10.60 -2.36 3.29
CA ASN A 149 11.80 -2.95 3.87
C ASN A 149 11.75 -2.90 5.39
N ARG A 150 11.34 -1.76 5.94
CA ARG A 150 11.15 -1.62 7.40
C ARG A 150 10.04 -2.53 7.92
N LEU A 151 8.91 -2.60 7.21
CA LEU A 151 7.84 -3.54 7.59
C LEU A 151 8.35 -4.98 7.62
N LEU A 152 9.10 -5.39 6.58
CA LEU A 152 9.66 -6.74 6.53
C LEU A 152 10.61 -6.99 7.71
N GLN A 153 11.49 -6.04 8.02
CA GLN A 153 12.38 -6.14 9.17
C GLN A 153 11.60 -6.28 10.48
N SER A 154 10.59 -5.42 10.71
CA SER A 154 9.76 -5.49 11.91
C SER A 154 9.05 -6.84 12.05
N VAL A 155 8.37 -7.30 10.98
CA VAL A 155 7.65 -8.58 10.98
C VAL A 155 8.60 -9.76 11.18
N THR A 156 9.75 -9.80 10.50
CA THR A 156 10.69 -10.92 10.60
C THR A 156 11.48 -10.94 11.91
N SER A 157 11.55 -9.81 12.63
CA SER A 157 12.17 -9.72 13.95
C SER A 157 11.29 -10.25 15.08
N CYS A 158 9.98 -10.37 14.85
CA CYS A 158 9.05 -10.96 15.82
C CYS A 158 9.35 -12.45 16.02
N LYS A 159 9.08 -12.97 17.23
CA LYS A 159 9.15 -14.40 17.53
C LYS A 159 7.87 -15.08 17.05
N TRP A 160 8.00 -15.95 16.06
CA TRP A 160 6.88 -16.71 15.48
C TRP A 160 6.86 -18.18 15.92
N ASP A 161 7.91 -18.63 16.60
CA ASP A 161 8.08 -19.95 17.20
C ASP A 161 7.79 -19.91 18.71
N ILE A 162 6.58 -19.47 19.04
CA ILE A 162 6.09 -19.34 20.42
C ILE A 162 5.27 -20.56 20.82
N HIS A 163 5.19 -20.82 22.12
CA HIS A 163 4.36 -21.90 22.71
C HIS A 163 3.15 -21.36 23.49
N GLU A 164 3.10 -20.05 23.71
CA GLU A 164 2.00 -19.38 24.40
C GLU A 164 1.57 -18.16 23.59
N LEU A 165 0.28 -18.05 23.34
CA LEU A 165 -0.30 -16.94 22.58
C LEU A 165 -0.43 -15.71 23.47
N SER A 166 0.17 -14.60 23.06
CA SER A 166 -0.08 -13.30 23.70
C SER A 166 -1.51 -12.82 23.42
N SER A 167 -2.11 -12.12 24.39
CA SER A 167 -3.37 -11.41 24.21
C SER A 167 -3.24 -10.10 23.40
N ARG A 168 -2.00 -9.67 23.09
CA ARG A 168 -1.72 -8.42 22.39
C ARG A 168 -1.16 -8.67 20.98
N ASN A 169 -1.52 -7.82 20.04
CA ASN A 169 -0.90 -7.77 18.71
C ASN A 169 0.55 -7.29 18.78
N HIS A 170 1.32 -7.58 17.74
CA HIS A 170 2.66 -7.04 17.58
C HIS A 170 2.65 -5.53 17.29
N ASP A 171 3.68 -4.82 17.75
CA ASP A 171 3.79 -3.35 17.66
C ASP A 171 3.82 -2.81 16.21
N TYR A 172 4.23 -3.64 15.24
CA TYR A 172 4.22 -3.22 13.84
C TYR A 172 2.79 -2.98 13.33
N ILE A 173 1.76 -3.63 13.92
CA ILE A 173 0.36 -3.39 13.57
C ILE A 173 -0.07 -1.98 13.99
N ASP A 174 0.32 -1.55 15.20
CA ASP A 174 0.04 -0.19 15.68
C ASP A 174 0.75 0.86 14.79
N THR A 175 1.96 0.54 14.35
CA THR A 175 2.72 1.36 13.40
C THR A 175 2.00 1.47 12.05
N LEU A 176 1.50 0.36 11.50
CA LEU A 176 0.74 0.36 10.25
C LEU A 176 -0.55 1.16 10.32
N VAL A 177 -1.29 1.02 11.44
CA VAL A 177 -2.51 1.80 11.69
C VAL A 177 -2.18 3.29 11.79
N THR A 178 -1.08 3.64 12.48
CA THR A 178 -0.63 5.03 12.58
C THR A 178 -0.27 5.61 11.22
N ASN A 179 0.51 4.90 10.41
CA ASN A 179 0.86 5.33 9.06
C ASN A 179 -0.37 5.56 8.17
N LEU A 180 -1.38 4.70 8.29
CA LEU A 180 -2.65 4.88 7.57
C LEU A 180 -3.43 6.11 8.05
N LYS A 181 -3.44 6.38 9.36
CA LYS A 181 -4.05 7.60 9.93
C LYS A 181 -3.34 8.86 9.44
N ASP A 182 -2.01 8.86 9.45
CA ASP A 182 -1.22 9.99 8.99
C ASP A 182 -1.44 10.25 7.49
N ALA A 183 -1.41 9.19 6.67
CA ALA A 183 -1.71 9.29 5.25
C ALA A 183 -3.15 9.79 5.00
N ALA A 184 -4.13 9.31 5.76
CA ALA A 184 -5.50 9.79 5.71
C ALA A 184 -5.59 11.28 6.05
N GLY A 185 -4.86 11.75 7.07
CA GLY A 185 -4.80 13.17 7.44
C GLY A 185 -4.30 14.05 6.30
N VAL A 186 -3.29 13.61 5.56
CA VAL A 186 -2.78 14.33 4.38
C VAL A 186 -3.81 14.39 3.24
N VAL A 187 -4.50 13.27 3.00
CA VAL A 187 -5.58 13.18 2.00
C VAL A 187 -6.74 14.12 2.37
N GLU A 188 -7.09 14.19 3.65
CA GLU A 188 -8.18 15.02 4.18
C GLU A 188 -7.86 16.51 4.17
N ALA A 189 -6.59 16.87 4.38
CA ALA A 189 -6.12 18.25 4.27
C ALA A 189 -6.28 18.83 2.86
N HIS A 190 -6.48 18.00 1.83
CA HIS A 190 -6.83 18.45 0.47
C HIS A 190 -8.28 18.97 0.34
N GLY A 191 -9.10 18.74 1.37
CA GLY A 191 -10.55 18.93 1.29
C GLY A 191 -11.29 17.67 0.89
N ARG A 192 -12.62 17.79 0.72
CA ARG A 192 -13.48 16.63 0.46
C ARG A 192 -13.30 16.14 -0.97
N LEU A 193 -12.58 15.02 -1.13
CA LEU A 193 -12.49 14.32 -2.40
C LEU A 193 -13.87 13.86 -2.90
N PRO A 194 -14.10 13.85 -4.22
CA PRO A 194 -15.23 13.14 -4.80
C PRO A 194 -15.26 11.68 -4.32
N GLY A 195 -16.44 11.17 -3.93
CA GLY A 195 -16.55 9.89 -3.22
C GLY A 195 -15.91 8.69 -3.93
N HIS A 196 -15.95 8.65 -5.27
CA HIS A 196 -15.31 7.58 -6.05
C HIS A 196 -13.77 7.66 -6.01
N ILE A 197 -13.20 8.87 -5.94
CA ILE A 197 -11.76 9.09 -5.81
C ILE A 197 -11.31 8.71 -4.40
N GLY A 198 -12.02 9.24 -3.39
CA GLY A 198 -11.79 8.89 -1.98
C GLY A 198 -11.80 7.36 -1.80
N ARG A 199 -12.86 6.69 -2.27
CA ARG A 199 -12.96 5.23 -2.22
C ARG A 199 -11.74 4.53 -2.81
N ASN A 200 -11.29 4.92 -4.00
CA ASN A 200 -10.14 4.30 -4.66
C ASN A 200 -8.83 4.52 -3.90
N VAL A 201 -8.63 5.71 -3.35
CA VAL A 201 -7.43 6.08 -2.59
C VAL A 201 -7.37 5.27 -1.29
N TYR A 202 -8.41 5.34 -0.45
CA TYR A 202 -8.44 4.63 0.84
C TYR A 202 -8.36 3.12 0.66
N ARG A 203 -9.11 2.54 -0.30
CA ARG A 203 -9.02 1.11 -0.58
C ARG A 203 -7.63 0.73 -1.09
N GLY A 204 -7.06 1.50 -2.00
CA GLY A 204 -5.71 1.24 -2.53
C GLY A 204 -4.64 1.23 -1.45
N MET A 205 -4.70 2.14 -0.48
CA MET A 205 -3.79 2.15 0.68
C MET A 205 -3.90 0.86 1.49
N VAL A 206 -5.11 0.48 1.91
CA VAL A 206 -5.36 -0.74 2.69
C VAL A 206 -4.96 -2.00 1.93
N GLU A 207 -5.30 -2.09 0.64
CA GLU A 207 -4.93 -3.23 -0.21
C GLU A 207 -3.40 -3.40 -0.29
N PHE A 208 -2.66 -2.31 -0.38
CA PHE A 208 -1.21 -2.36 -0.38
C PHE A 208 -0.64 -2.82 0.96
N VAL A 209 -1.19 -2.35 2.09
CA VAL A 209 -0.80 -2.82 3.43
C VAL A 209 -1.03 -4.32 3.56
N MET A 210 -2.22 -4.80 3.21
CA MET A 210 -2.60 -6.21 3.30
C MET A 210 -1.69 -7.09 2.44
N ARG A 211 -1.43 -6.70 1.19
CA ARG A 211 -0.48 -7.43 0.32
C ARG A 211 0.93 -7.43 0.88
N SER A 212 1.37 -6.31 1.45
CA SER A 212 2.70 -6.19 2.05
C SER A 212 2.85 -7.07 3.29
N LEU A 213 1.83 -7.12 4.16
CA LEU A 213 1.80 -8.00 5.32
C LEU A 213 1.91 -9.48 4.93
N ILE A 214 1.09 -9.93 3.99
CA ILE A 214 1.16 -11.32 3.49
C ILE A 214 2.50 -11.60 2.81
N GLY A 215 3.04 -10.63 2.07
CA GLY A 215 4.40 -10.71 1.52
C GLY A 215 5.47 -10.88 2.61
N CYS A 216 5.30 -10.26 3.78
CA CYS A 216 6.23 -10.43 4.90
C CYS A 216 6.07 -11.78 5.59
N TYR A 217 4.84 -12.22 5.88
CA TYR A 217 4.57 -13.54 6.47
C TYR A 217 5.10 -14.67 5.59
N SER A 218 4.98 -14.55 4.27
CA SER A 218 5.52 -15.54 3.32
C SER A 218 7.05 -15.72 3.37
N ARG A 219 7.78 -14.81 4.02
CA ARG A 219 9.24 -14.85 4.14
C ARG A 219 9.72 -15.39 5.49
N LEU A 220 8.80 -15.73 6.38
CA LEU A 220 9.14 -16.34 7.66
C LEU A 220 9.74 -17.73 7.44
N LYS A 221 10.73 -18.07 8.27
CA LYS A 221 11.44 -19.35 8.21
C LYS A 221 10.94 -20.37 9.22
N ARG A 222 10.26 -19.91 10.27
CA ARG A 222 9.71 -20.71 11.36
C ARG A 222 8.40 -20.06 11.80
N CYS A 223 7.40 -20.88 12.08
CA CYS A 223 6.13 -20.43 12.63
C CYS A 223 5.40 -21.63 13.27
N THR A 224 5.09 -21.53 14.55
CA THR A 224 4.31 -22.53 15.29
C THR A 224 2.81 -22.31 15.08
N THR A 225 1.98 -23.21 15.61
CA THR A 225 0.52 -23.05 15.60
C THR A 225 0.09 -21.79 16.35
N GLU A 226 0.73 -21.52 17.49
CA GLU A 226 0.52 -20.34 18.31
C GLU A 226 1.03 -19.08 17.59
N GLY A 227 2.16 -19.18 16.86
CA GLY A 227 2.64 -18.11 15.99
C GLY A 227 1.63 -17.74 14.89
N ARG A 228 0.98 -18.73 14.27
CA ARG A 228 -0.10 -18.50 13.28
C ARG A 228 -1.36 -17.92 13.90
N ALA A 229 -1.69 -18.32 15.13
CA ALA A 229 -2.76 -17.70 15.90
C ALA A 229 -2.44 -16.22 16.18
N SER A 230 -1.18 -15.90 16.47
CA SER A 230 -0.71 -14.51 16.60
C SER A 230 -0.80 -13.72 15.28
N MET A 231 -0.48 -14.32 14.12
CA MET A 231 -0.73 -13.68 12.82
C MET A 231 -2.22 -13.35 12.61
N SER A 232 -3.09 -14.27 13.01
CA SER A 232 -4.54 -14.08 12.92
C SER A 232 -5.01 -12.95 13.84
N LEU A 233 -4.47 -12.87 15.07
CA LEU A 233 -4.73 -11.77 16.00
C LEU A 233 -4.31 -10.44 15.40
N ASP A 234 -3.08 -10.35 14.88
CA ASP A 234 -2.54 -9.16 14.22
C ASP A 234 -3.43 -8.68 13.06
N LEU A 235 -3.84 -9.59 12.17
CA LEU A 235 -4.74 -9.27 11.07
C LEU A 235 -6.11 -8.77 11.55
N ASN A 236 -6.69 -9.40 12.58
CA ASN A 236 -7.98 -8.99 13.13
C ASN A 236 -7.91 -7.61 13.80
N VAL A 237 -6.85 -7.33 14.57
CA VAL A 237 -6.63 -6.02 15.16
C VAL A 237 -6.47 -4.97 14.06
N PHE A 238 -5.62 -5.25 13.05
CA PHE A 238 -5.47 -4.37 11.89
C PHE A 238 -6.81 -4.09 11.20
N ARG A 239 -7.61 -5.12 10.91
CA ARG A 239 -8.94 -4.98 10.31
C ARG A 239 -9.83 -4.06 11.14
N SER A 240 -9.92 -4.32 12.44
CA SER A 240 -10.80 -3.58 13.35
C SER A 240 -10.47 -2.08 13.40
N GLN A 241 -9.18 -1.74 13.28
CA GLN A 241 -8.70 -0.36 13.31
C GLN A 241 -8.77 0.30 11.93
N ALA A 242 -8.36 -0.40 10.87
CA ALA A 242 -8.33 0.14 9.52
C ALA A 242 -9.73 0.48 8.98
N VAL A 243 -10.75 -0.35 9.24
CA VAL A 243 -12.13 -0.05 8.80
C VAL A 243 -12.64 1.27 9.37
N LYS A 244 -12.23 1.65 10.59
CA LYS A 244 -12.68 2.88 11.28
C LYS A 244 -12.16 4.16 10.63
N LEU A 245 -11.12 4.10 9.80
CA LEU A 245 -10.56 5.27 9.11
C LEU A 245 -11.60 5.94 8.21
N ARG A 246 -12.28 5.12 7.40
CA ARG A 246 -13.35 5.52 6.48
C ARG A 246 -14.30 4.35 6.22
N THR A 247 -15.21 4.11 7.16
CA THR A 247 -16.16 2.97 7.11
C THR A 247 -16.95 2.89 5.80
N GLU A 248 -17.35 4.03 5.24
CA GLU A 248 -18.09 4.12 3.96
C GLU A 248 -17.33 3.47 2.78
N TYR A 249 -16.00 3.52 2.80
CA TYR A 249 -15.16 3.03 1.70
C TYR A 249 -14.53 1.66 2.00
N LEU A 250 -14.34 1.36 3.27
CA LEU A 250 -13.53 0.25 3.75
C LEU A 250 -14.34 -0.92 4.34
N LYS A 251 -15.68 -0.87 4.34
CA LYS A 251 -16.50 -2.02 4.74
C LYS A 251 -17.10 -2.72 3.50
N PRO A 252 -16.87 -4.04 3.30
CA PRO A 252 -15.91 -4.90 4.00
C PRO A 252 -14.46 -4.50 3.69
N LEU A 253 -13.52 -4.87 4.59
CA LEU A 253 -12.11 -4.51 4.47
C LEU A 253 -11.52 -5.09 3.18
N PRO A 254 -10.92 -4.26 2.31
CA PRO A 254 -10.26 -4.73 1.09
C PRO A 254 -9.21 -5.81 1.37
N LEU A 255 -9.23 -6.89 0.57
CA LEU A 255 -8.31 -8.03 0.66
C LEU A 255 -8.30 -8.75 2.02
N TRP A 256 -9.37 -8.63 2.82
CA TRP A 256 -9.50 -9.40 4.04
C TRP A 256 -9.43 -10.91 3.79
N GLU A 257 -10.28 -11.46 2.92
CA GLU A 257 -10.28 -12.92 2.68
C GLU A 257 -8.94 -13.38 2.09
N TYR A 258 -8.34 -12.61 1.19
CA TYR A 258 -6.98 -12.86 0.70
C TYR A 258 -5.93 -12.97 1.83
N ALA A 259 -6.01 -12.18 2.90
CA ALA A 259 -5.07 -12.31 4.00
C ALA A 259 -5.44 -13.44 4.97
N ASN A 260 -6.74 -13.57 5.26
CA ASN A 260 -7.30 -14.56 6.16
C ASN A 260 -7.07 -15.98 5.64
N ASP A 261 -7.34 -16.21 4.35
CA ASP A 261 -7.17 -17.51 3.70
C ASP A 261 -5.71 -17.91 3.61
N PHE A 262 -4.79 -16.96 3.43
CA PHE A 262 -3.35 -17.23 3.49
C PHE A 262 -2.95 -17.85 4.85
N VAL A 263 -3.45 -17.30 5.96
CA VAL A 263 -3.13 -17.82 7.31
C VAL A 263 -3.83 -19.17 7.55
N LYS A 264 -5.08 -19.31 7.11
CA LYS A 264 -5.82 -20.59 7.20
C LYS A 264 -5.15 -21.71 6.39
N ALA A 265 -4.51 -21.38 5.26
CA ALA A 265 -3.90 -22.37 4.38
C ALA A 265 -2.75 -23.14 5.05
N PHE A 266 -2.11 -22.59 6.09
CA PHE A 266 -1.09 -23.34 6.85
C PHE A 266 -1.64 -24.56 7.60
N TYR A 267 -2.96 -24.62 7.82
CA TYR A 267 -3.62 -25.72 8.51
C TYR A 267 -4.12 -26.81 7.55
N LEU A 268 -3.97 -26.61 6.24
CA LEU A 268 -4.42 -27.59 5.25
C LEU A 268 -3.50 -28.82 5.24
N PRO A 269 -4.07 -30.03 5.16
CA PRO A 269 -3.28 -31.23 4.89
C PRO A 269 -2.72 -31.21 3.46
N GLU A 270 -1.75 -32.08 3.20
CA GLU A 270 -1.07 -32.20 1.89
C GLU A 270 -2.06 -32.41 0.72
N GLU A 271 -3.13 -33.17 0.96
CA GLU A 271 -4.14 -33.54 -0.05
C GLU A 271 -4.96 -32.33 -0.50
N ASP A 272 -5.38 -31.49 0.44
CA ASP A 272 -6.23 -30.32 0.18
C ASP A 272 -5.42 -29.10 -0.24
N LEU A 273 -4.14 -29.01 0.16
CA LEU A 273 -3.29 -27.88 -0.18
C LEU A 273 -3.20 -27.67 -1.70
N CYS A 274 -3.06 -28.73 -2.48
CA CYS A 274 -2.96 -28.60 -3.94
C CYS A 274 -4.28 -28.16 -4.59
N LYS A 275 -5.43 -28.62 -4.07
CA LYS A 275 -6.74 -28.18 -4.53
C LYS A 275 -6.94 -26.70 -4.22
N TRP A 276 -6.64 -26.31 -2.98
CA TRP A 276 -6.72 -24.92 -2.53
C TRP A 276 -5.86 -23.97 -3.39
N ILE A 277 -4.63 -24.36 -3.72
CA ILE A 277 -3.75 -23.57 -4.60
C ILE A 277 -4.39 -23.34 -5.98
N ALA A 278 -5.00 -24.37 -6.56
CA ALA A 278 -5.67 -24.26 -7.86
C ALA A 278 -6.87 -23.31 -7.81
N GLU A 279 -7.61 -23.31 -6.70
CA GLU A 279 -8.78 -22.46 -6.46
C GLU A 279 -8.41 -21.02 -6.08
N HIS A 280 -7.19 -20.77 -5.57
CA HIS A 280 -6.75 -19.48 -5.07
C HIS A 280 -5.54 -18.92 -5.82
N PRO A 281 -5.63 -18.62 -7.13
CA PRO A 281 -4.48 -18.25 -7.99
C PRO A 281 -3.85 -16.86 -7.73
N GLY A 282 -4.18 -16.21 -6.61
CA GLY A 282 -3.85 -14.81 -6.34
C GLY A 282 -2.48 -14.54 -5.70
N TYR A 283 -1.72 -15.58 -5.34
CA TYR A 283 -0.45 -15.44 -4.62
C TYR A 283 0.76 -15.77 -5.51
N PRO A 284 1.93 -15.17 -5.26
CA PRO A 284 3.20 -15.59 -5.86
C PRO A 284 3.57 -17.04 -5.50
N ILE A 285 4.31 -17.73 -6.38
CA ILE A 285 4.81 -19.10 -6.13
C ILE A 285 5.52 -19.23 -4.77
N SER A 286 6.30 -18.23 -4.39
CA SER A 286 7.01 -18.21 -3.10
C SER A 286 6.08 -18.28 -1.89
N HIS A 287 4.86 -17.73 -1.99
CA HIS A 287 3.86 -17.76 -0.92
C HIS A 287 3.33 -19.18 -0.73
N TYR A 288 2.97 -19.87 -1.80
CA TYR A 288 2.53 -21.26 -1.71
C TYR A 288 3.64 -22.19 -1.21
N ARG A 289 4.89 -21.97 -1.65
CA ARG A 289 6.05 -22.70 -1.11
C ARG A 289 6.21 -22.50 0.39
N ASN A 290 6.00 -21.28 0.89
CA ASN A 290 6.06 -20.99 2.31
C ASN A 290 4.95 -21.69 3.10
N ILE A 291 3.70 -21.60 2.62
CA ILE A 291 2.56 -22.32 3.20
C ILE A 291 2.86 -23.82 3.28
N ALA A 292 3.32 -24.41 2.17
CA ALA A 292 3.66 -25.83 2.12
C ALA A 292 4.80 -26.22 3.06
N ALA A 293 5.85 -25.39 3.16
CA ALA A 293 7.00 -25.66 4.00
C ALA A 293 6.71 -25.56 5.50
N LEU A 294 5.91 -24.58 5.92
CA LEU A 294 5.61 -24.31 7.34
C LEU A 294 4.26 -24.87 7.82
N GLY A 295 3.41 -25.31 6.90
CA GLY A 295 2.16 -26.04 7.16
C GLY A 295 2.39 -27.54 7.04
N ALA A 296 1.76 -28.17 6.04
CA ALA A 296 1.82 -29.62 5.82
C ALA A 296 3.25 -30.22 5.84
N GLY A 297 4.24 -29.50 5.33
CA GLY A 297 5.63 -29.94 5.25
C GLY A 297 6.47 -29.76 6.53
N ALA A 298 5.93 -29.12 7.58
CA ALA A 298 6.71 -28.72 8.75
C ALA A 298 7.31 -29.90 9.52
N SER A 299 6.57 -31.01 9.63
CA SER A 299 6.99 -32.24 10.32
C SER A 299 7.57 -33.31 9.38
N MET A 300 7.66 -33.03 8.08
CA MET A 300 8.11 -34.00 7.08
C MET A 300 9.64 -34.13 7.02
N ARG A 301 10.14 -35.34 6.71
CA ARG A 301 11.55 -35.56 6.35
C ARG A 301 11.92 -34.77 5.09
N SER A 302 13.17 -34.31 4.99
CA SER A 302 13.63 -33.41 3.92
C SER A 302 13.24 -33.86 2.51
N LYS A 303 13.54 -35.12 2.13
CA LYS A 303 13.22 -35.64 0.78
C LYS A 303 11.72 -35.60 0.47
N ARG A 304 10.84 -35.88 1.44
CA ARG A 304 9.39 -35.83 1.25
C ARG A 304 8.90 -34.38 1.13
N ARG A 305 9.44 -33.49 1.98
CA ARG A 305 9.17 -32.05 1.91
C ARG A 305 9.58 -31.47 0.55
N ASP A 306 10.73 -31.86 0.01
CA ASP A 306 11.21 -31.38 -1.29
C ASP A 306 10.27 -31.81 -2.44
N ARG A 307 9.75 -33.06 -2.39
CA ARG A 307 8.72 -33.53 -3.33
C ARG A 307 7.42 -32.74 -3.22
N LEU A 308 6.97 -32.43 -2.00
CA LEU A 308 5.79 -31.58 -1.78
C LEU A 308 5.98 -30.19 -2.41
N LEU A 309 7.13 -29.56 -2.19
CA LEU A 309 7.43 -28.24 -2.76
C LEU A 309 7.48 -28.26 -4.29
N GLN A 310 8.04 -29.32 -4.90
CA GLN A 310 8.02 -29.52 -6.34
C GLN A 310 6.59 -29.69 -6.88
N ARG A 311 5.74 -30.46 -6.19
CA ARG A 311 4.33 -30.64 -6.57
C ARG A 311 3.56 -29.33 -6.51
N VAL A 312 3.76 -28.54 -5.45
CA VAL A 312 3.17 -27.20 -5.30
C VAL A 312 3.56 -26.30 -6.47
N GLU A 313 4.84 -26.24 -6.84
CA GLU A 313 5.26 -25.45 -7.99
C GLU A 313 4.62 -25.91 -9.31
N ALA A 314 4.54 -27.23 -9.53
CA ALA A 314 3.94 -27.79 -10.74
C ALA A 314 2.46 -27.40 -10.87
N VAL A 315 1.69 -27.46 -9.76
CA VAL A 315 0.28 -27.04 -9.74
C VAL A 315 0.14 -25.56 -10.08
N VAL A 316 0.97 -24.69 -9.49
CA VAL A 316 0.90 -23.24 -9.76
C VAL A 316 1.21 -22.94 -11.23
N ARG A 317 2.29 -23.51 -11.78
CA ARG A 317 2.69 -23.31 -13.18
C ARG A 317 1.64 -23.86 -14.16
N GLY A 318 1.08 -25.04 -13.88
CA GLY A 318 -0.01 -25.62 -14.69
C GLY A 318 -1.28 -24.77 -14.68
N GLY A 319 -1.61 -24.20 -13.51
CA GLY A 319 -2.73 -23.26 -13.36
C GLY A 319 -2.50 -21.93 -14.11
N GLU A 320 -1.28 -21.39 -14.07
CA GLU A 320 -0.90 -20.18 -14.82
C GLU A 320 -1.00 -20.40 -16.33
N PHE A 321 -0.53 -21.55 -16.82
CA PHE A 321 -0.62 -21.91 -18.24
C PHE A 321 -2.09 -21.99 -18.71
N SER A 322 -2.94 -22.67 -17.93
CA SER A 322 -4.36 -22.81 -18.22
C SER A 322 -5.11 -21.46 -18.24
N ARG A 323 -4.71 -20.53 -17.37
CA ARG A 323 -5.28 -19.17 -17.32
C ARG A 323 -4.83 -18.30 -18.49
N ASN A 324 -3.55 -18.36 -18.86
CA ASN A 324 -3.03 -17.62 -20.01
C ASN A 324 -3.71 -18.05 -21.31
N ARG A 325 -3.92 -19.36 -21.50
CA ARG A 325 -4.66 -19.89 -22.66
C ARG A 325 -6.09 -19.34 -22.72
N ARG A 326 -6.85 -19.42 -21.61
CA ARG A 326 -8.21 -18.85 -21.56
C ARG A 326 -8.25 -17.35 -21.85
N SER A 327 -7.29 -16.58 -21.31
CA SER A 327 -7.24 -15.14 -21.57
C SER A 327 -6.92 -14.79 -23.02
N LEU A 328 -6.17 -15.64 -23.75
CA LEU A 328 -5.91 -15.47 -25.18
C LEU A 328 -7.18 -15.76 -25.99
N GLU A 329 -7.85 -16.87 -25.69
CA GLU A 329 -9.11 -17.26 -26.34
C GLU A 329 -10.23 -16.20 -26.14
N THR A 330 -10.31 -15.57 -24.96
CA THR A 330 -11.28 -14.47 -24.73
C THR A 330 -10.93 -13.22 -25.54
N LYS A 331 -9.64 -12.86 -25.65
CA LYS A 331 -9.19 -11.70 -26.42
C LYS A 331 -9.41 -11.88 -27.92
N GLU A 332 -9.16 -13.08 -28.43
CA GLU A 332 -9.41 -13.43 -29.84
C GLU A 332 -10.91 -13.29 -30.18
N LYS A 333 -11.79 -13.80 -29.31
CA LYS A 333 -13.25 -13.64 -29.47
C LYS A 333 -13.70 -12.18 -29.38
N GLU A 334 -13.12 -11.37 -28.47
CA GLU A 334 -13.42 -9.94 -28.39
C GLU A 334 -12.94 -9.15 -29.61
N GLU A 335 -11.83 -9.55 -30.24
CA GLU A 335 -11.37 -8.95 -31.49
C GLU A 335 -12.22 -9.35 -32.70
N GLU A 336 -12.71 -10.60 -32.76
CA GLU A 336 -13.66 -11.04 -33.79
C GLU A 336 -15.00 -10.29 -33.70
N VAL A 337 -15.56 -10.14 -32.49
CA VAL A 337 -16.80 -9.38 -32.29
C VAL A 337 -16.65 -7.92 -32.69
N LYS A 338 -15.49 -7.30 -32.42
CA LYS A 338 -15.19 -5.94 -32.87
C LYS A 338 -15.08 -5.84 -34.38
N LYS A 339 -14.46 -6.80 -35.06
CA LYS A 339 -14.41 -6.84 -36.54
C LYS A 339 -15.81 -6.91 -37.15
N PHE A 340 -16.73 -7.67 -36.55
CA PHE A 340 -18.12 -7.77 -37.01
C PHE A 340 -18.96 -6.50 -36.80
N HIS A 341 -18.60 -5.63 -35.84
CA HIS A 341 -19.31 -4.37 -35.60
C HIS A 341 -18.66 -3.16 -36.33
N THR A 342 -17.65 -3.40 -37.16
CA THR A 342 -16.97 -2.35 -37.96
C THR A 342 -17.22 -2.50 -39.47
N LEU A 343 -18.08 -3.45 -39.87
CA LEU A 343 -18.69 -3.56 -41.20
C LEU A 343 -20.14 -3.08 -41.09
#